data_AF-A0A9X4HDS3-F1
#
_entry.id   AF-A0A9X4HDS3-F1
#
_cell.length_a   1.000
_cell.length_b   1.000
_cell.length_c   1.000
_cell.angle_alpha   90.00
_cell.angle_beta   90.00
_cell.angle_gamma   90.00
#
_symmetry.space_group_name_H-M   'P 1'
#
loop_
_entity.id
_entity.type
_entity.pdbx_description
1 polymer ?
#
loop_
_entity_poly.entity_id
_entity_poly.type
_entity_poly.pdbx_seq_one_letter_code
_entity_poly.pdbx_strand_id
1 'polypeptide(L)'
;MKGRLCLVGGSAFLIMIGMAAQTLALVPEVTIQADRSGYPIIYGKTNMPDGTLLTVTLRIPGQYGGMQNVEVVNGRFASTRFSVEGRPLPSGKASVEVSSHLPQLQSQEVRAVIGQRGENLEGPLVYSLPGIGGRMIKTTSTLQVP
;
A
#
# COMPACT_ATOMS: atom_id res chain seq x y z
N MET A 1 -43.73 -62.21 1.43
CA MET A 1 -42.39 -61.59 1.42
C MET A 1 -41.73 -61.83 0.08
N LYS A 2 -41.51 -60.77 -0.70
CA LYS A 2 -40.37 -60.49 -1.60
C LYS A 2 -40.72 -59.22 -2.38
N GLY A 3 -40.12 -58.11 -1.95
CA GLY A 3 -40.45 -56.75 -2.38
C GLY A 3 -39.91 -56.42 -3.76
N ARG A 4 -40.65 -55.54 -4.44
CA ARG A 4 -40.27 -54.82 -5.67
C ARG A 4 -39.13 -53.86 -5.36
N LEU A 5 -38.14 -53.75 -6.25
CA LEU A 5 -37.21 -52.63 -6.29
C LEU A 5 -37.42 -51.87 -7.60
N CYS A 6 -38.08 -50.71 -7.49
CA CYS A 6 -38.17 -49.72 -8.56
C CYS A 6 -36.79 -49.12 -8.81
N LEU A 7 -36.35 -49.14 -10.07
CA LEU A 7 -35.31 -48.24 -10.56
C LEU A 7 -35.97 -46.87 -10.79
N VAL A 8 -35.62 -45.86 -9.99
CA VAL A 8 -36.02 -44.47 -10.23
C VAL A 8 -34.77 -43.68 -10.62
N GLY A 9 -34.93 -42.89 -11.68
CA GLY A 9 -33.87 -42.25 -12.44
C GLY A 9 -32.99 -41.28 -11.65
N GLY A 10 -31.73 -41.23 -12.05
CA GLY A 10 -30.75 -40.29 -11.54
C GLY A 10 -31.08 -38.87 -11.98
N SER A 11 -31.46 -38.03 -11.02
CA SER A 11 -31.41 -36.58 -11.17
C SER A 11 -30.02 -36.10 -10.79
N ALA A 12 -29.28 -35.59 -11.76
CA ALA A 12 -28.01 -34.90 -11.53
C ALA A 12 -28.28 -33.57 -10.81
N PHE A 13 -27.95 -33.52 -9.52
CA PHE A 13 -27.88 -32.27 -8.77
C PHE A 13 -26.52 -31.62 -9.05
N LEU A 14 -26.49 -30.61 -9.93
CA LEU A 14 -25.36 -29.70 -10.08
C LEU A 14 -25.29 -28.82 -8.83
N ILE A 15 -24.46 -29.22 -7.87
CA ILE A 15 -24.08 -28.37 -6.73
C ILE A 15 -23.12 -27.31 -7.27
N MET A 16 -23.66 -26.14 -7.61
CA MET A 16 -22.87 -24.93 -7.86
C MET A 16 -22.24 -24.51 -6.53
N ILE A 17 -21.02 -24.99 -6.27
CA ILE A 17 -20.20 -24.51 -5.16
C ILE A 17 -19.79 -23.07 -5.51
N GLY A 18 -20.54 -22.10 -5.01
CA GLY A 18 -20.10 -20.72 -4.98
C GLY A 18 -18.87 -20.63 -4.09
N MET A 19 -17.68 -20.55 -4.67
CA MET A 19 -16.49 -20.13 -3.94
C MET A 19 -16.70 -18.67 -3.53
N ALA A 20 -17.11 -18.45 -2.28
CA ALA A 20 -16.90 -17.16 -1.65
C ALA A 20 -15.38 -16.94 -1.62
N ALA A 21 -14.88 -16.05 -2.48
CA ALA A 21 -13.52 -15.56 -2.36
C ALA A 21 -13.44 -14.83 -1.01
N GLN A 22 -12.85 -15.50 -0.02
CA GLN A 22 -12.47 -14.82 1.21
C GLN A 22 -11.37 -13.84 0.79
N THR A 23 -11.71 -12.56 0.63
CA THR A 23 -10.73 -11.49 0.51
C THR A 23 -9.92 -11.47 1.79
N LEU A 24 -8.76 -12.13 1.76
CA LEU A 24 -7.76 -12.02 2.80
C LEU A 24 -7.43 -10.54 2.94
N ALA A 25 -7.61 -10.01 4.15
CA ALA A 25 -7.23 -8.65 4.47
C ALA A 25 -5.74 -8.43 4.13
N LEU A 26 -5.46 -7.37 3.39
CA LEU A 26 -4.10 -6.94 3.08
C LEU A 26 -3.56 -6.16 4.27
N VAL A 27 -2.56 -6.68 4.97
CA VAL A 27 -1.91 -6.02 6.11
C VAL A 27 -0.61 -5.34 5.66
N PRO A 28 -0.57 -4.02 5.45
CA PRO A 28 0.57 -3.37 4.83
C PRO A 28 1.80 -3.38 5.73
N GLU A 29 2.94 -3.75 5.15
CA GLU A 29 4.26 -3.63 5.76
C GLU A 29 5.05 -2.60 4.97
N VAL A 30 5.78 -1.71 5.66
CA VAL A 30 6.66 -0.74 5.02
C VAL A 30 7.93 -0.58 5.84
N THR A 31 9.08 -0.89 5.24
CA THR A 31 10.39 -0.59 5.82
C THR A 31 11.06 0.50 5.02
N ILE A 32 11.57 1.54 5.69
CA ILE A 32 12.19 2.71 5.04
C ILE A 32 13.69 2.74 5.34
N GLN A 33 14.48 3.00 4.31
CA GLN A 33 15.91 3.25 4.40
C GLN A 33 16.26 4.53 3.61
N ALA A 34 17.33 5.19 3.99
CA ALA A 34 17.84 6.35 3.27
C ALA A 34 19.34 6.22 3.07
N ASP A 35 19.86 6.74 1.96
CA ASP A 35 21.29 7.05 1.92
C ASP A 35 21.58 8.19 2.91
N ARG A 36 22.76 8.15 3.54
CA ARG A 36 23.18 9.14 4.54
C ARG A 36 24.02 10.24 3.89
N SER A 37 23.60 10.71 2.72
CA SER A 37 24.23 11.82 2.02
C SER A 37 23.47 13.13 2.26
N GLY A 38 24.04 14.25 1.81
CA GLY A 38 23.30 15.51 1.71
C GLY A 38 22.18 15.49 0.65
N TYR A 39 22.04 14.42 -0.12
CA TYR A 39 21.04 14.25 -1.18
C TYR A 39 20.22 12.96 -0.97
N PRO A 40 19.51 12.83 0.16
CA PRO A 40 18.93 11.56 0.56
C PRO A 40 18.01 11.01 -0.53
N ILE A 41 18.24 9.74 -0.90
CA ILE A 41 17.30 8.89 -1.63
C ILE A 41 16.63 7.98 -0.61
N ILE A 42 15.29 7.91 -0.66
CA ILE A 42 14.48 7.07 0.21
C ILE A 42 14.14 5.77 -0.52
N TYR A 43 14.47 4.66 0.09
CA TYR A 43 14.14 3.32 -0.37
C TYR A 43 13.13 2.70 0.57
N GLY A 44 12.24 1.87 0.03
CA GLY A 44 11.42 1.02 0.87
C GLY A 44 11.04 -0.32 0.28
N LYS A 45 10.66 -1.21 1.20
CA LYS A 45 10.06 -2.51 0.89
C LYS A 45 8.63 -2.50 1.41
N THR A 46 7.71 -3.07 0.65
CA THR A 46 6.30 -3.18 1.02
C THR A 46 5.63 -4.39 0.39
N ASN A 47 4.54 -4.85 0.98
CA ASN A 47 3.65 -5.85 0.41
C ASN A 47 2.41 -5.24 -0.27
N MET A 48 2.39 -3.92 -0.48
CA MET A 48 1.38 -3.28 -1.32
C MET A 48 1.48 -3.81 -2.77
N PRO A 49 0.38 -3.88 -3.51
CA PRO A 49 0.39 -4.34 -4.90
C PRO A 49 1.33 -3.53 -5.78
N ASP A 50 1.91 -4.17 -6.78
CA ASP A 50 2.64 -3.46 -7.83
C ASP A 50 1.72 -2.45 -8.53
N GLY A 51 2.29 -1.31 -8.92
CA GLY A 51 1.52 -0.16 -9.43
C GLY A 51 0.93 0.75 -8.35
N THR A 52 1.07 0.40 -7.06
CA THR A 52 0.57 1.28 -6.00
C THR A 52 1.34 2.60 -6.00
N LEU A 53 0.60 3.70 -6.12
CA LEU A 53 1.13 5.05 -6.01
C LEU A 53 1.25 5.45 -4.54
N LEU A 54 2.46 5.82 -4.16
CA LEU A 54 2.81 6.32 -2.84
C LEU A 54 3.39 7.73 -2.95
N THR A 55 3.31 8.47 -1.84
CA THR A 55 3.97 9.75 -1.65
C THR A 55 5.01 9.61 -0.56
N VAL A 56 6.26 9.94 -0.88
CA VAL A 56 7.34 10.09 0.08
C VAL A 56 7.50 11.56 0.42
N THR A 57 7.31 11.91 1.68
CA THR A 57 7.46 13.27 2.20
C THR A 57 8.67 13.34 3.12
N LEU A 58 9.63 14.21 2.84
CA LEU A 58 10.79 14.46 3.69
C LEU A 58 10.69 15.87 4.27
N ARG A 59 10.81 16.00 5.60
CA ARG A 59 10.77 17.28 6.30
C ARG A 59 11.94 17.44 7.25
N ILE A 60 12.59 18.59 7.20
CA ILE A 60 13.53 19.07 8.21
C ILE A 60 12.85 20.27 8.88
N PRO A 61 12.49 20.18 10.18
CA PRO A 61 11.72 21.22 10.85
C PRO A 61 12.31 22.63 10.66
N GLY A 62 11.51 23.55 10.14
CA GLY A 62 11.90 24.94 9.90
C GLY A 62 12.87 25.18 8.73
N GLN A 63 13.33 24.13 8.04
CA GLN A 63 14.41 24.24 7.03
C GLN A 63 14.04 23.66 5.67
N TYR A 64 13.32 22.53 5.64
CA TYR A 64 13.01 21.85 4.38
C TYR A 64 11.67 21.10 4.43
N GLY A 65 10.97 21.09 3.30
CA GLY A 65 9.83 20.22 3.06
C GLY A 65 9.76 19.86 1.57
N GLY A 66 9.85 18.57 1.27
CA GLY A 66 9.76 18.04 -0.09
C GLY A 66 8.85 16.82 -0.16
N MET A 67 8.21 16.63 -1.29
CA MET A 67 7.34 15.48 -1.57
C MET A 67 7.66 14.90 -2.95
N GLN A 68 7.64 13.59 -3.07
CA GLN A 68 7.82 12.88 -4.34
C GLN A 68 6.83 11.73 -4.43
N ASN A 69 6.21 11.57 -5.60
CA ASN A 69 5.40 10.40 -5.89
C ASN A 69 6.31 9.27 -6.37
N VAL A 70 6.04 8.05 -5.89
CA VAL A 70 6.77 6.84 -6.24
C VAL A 70 5.77 5.73 -6.49
N GLU A 71 6.19 4.73 -7.25
CA GLU A 71 5.39 3.55 -7.57
C GLU A 71 6.01 2.31 -6.93
N VAL A 72 5.17 1.39 -6.47
CA VAL A 72 5.61 0.08 -6.00
C VAL A 72 5.85 -0.84 -7.19
N VAL A 73 7.05 -1.41 -7.25
CA VAL A 73 7.46 -2.38 -8.27
C VAL A 73 8.18 -3.53 -7.58
N ASN A 74 7.68 -4.76 -7.75
CA ASN A 74 8.18 -5.97 -7.08
C ASN A 74 8.35 -5.79 -5.56
N GLY A 75 7.32 -5.22 -4.91
CA GLY A 75 7.30 -4.97 -3.47
C GLY A 75 8.35 -3.97 -2.98
N ARG A 76 8.84 -3.09 -3.85
CA ARG A 76 9.84 -2.05 -3.55
C ARG A 76 9.44 -0.71 -4.13
N PHE A 77 9.91 0.36 -3.52
CA PHE A 77 9.83 1.71 -4.09
C PHE A 77 11.12 2.49 -3.80
N ALA A 78 11.41 3.48 -4.61
CA ALA A 78 12.51 4.40 -4.40
C ALA A 78 12.10 5.81 -4.83
N SER A 79 12.45 6.80 -4.01
CA SER A 79 12.38 8.20 -4.42
C SER A 79 13.51 8.52 -5.39
N THR A 80 13.46 9.70 -6.00
CA THR A 80 14.67 10.33 -6.54
C THR A 80 15.41 11.06 -5.41
N ARG A 81 16.55 11.68 -5.74
CA ARG A 81 17.28 12.51 -4.77
C ARG A 81 16.42 13.69 -4.29
N PHE A 82 16.36 13.88 -2.97
CA PHE A 82 15.86 15.15 -2.42
C PHE A 82 16.98 16.20 -2.46
N SER A 83 16.63 17.43 -2.79
CA SER A 83 17.55 18.57 -2.89
C SER A 83 16.80 19.90 -2.71
N VAL A 84 17.56 20.98 -2.49
CA VAL A 84 17.06 22.36 -2.56
C VAL A 84 17.72 23.01 -3.77
N GLU A 85 16.96 23.23 -4.85
CA GLU A 85 17.50 23.86 -6.08
C GLU A 85 18.77 23.17 -6.61
N GLY A 86 18.84 21.84 -6.50
CA GLY A 86 20.00 21.04 -6.91
C GLY A 86 21.17 21.01 -5.93
N ARG A 87 21.07 21.70 -4.79
CA ARG A 87 22.05 21.69 -3.67
C ARG A 87 21.67 20.65 -2.60
N PRO A 88 22.61 20.22 -1.74
CA PRO A 88 22.28 19.27 -0.69
C PRO A 88 21.26 19.90 0.28
N LEU A 89 20.50 19.04 0.95
CA LEU A 89 19.62 19.46 2.02
C LEU A 89 20.45 20.00 3.20
N PRO A 90 19.90 20.93 3.98
CA PRO A 90 20.49 21.33 5.26
C PRO A 90 20.70 20.13 6.18
N SER A 91 21.81 20.10 6.91
CA SER A 91 22.09 19.07 7.91
C SER A 91 21.03 19.11 9.02
N GLY A 92 20.59 17.94 9.49
CA GLY A 92 19.62 17.89 10.59
C GLY A 92 18.81 16.60 10.66
N LYS A 93 18.04 16.48 11.75
CA LYS A 93 17.09 15.39 11.92
C LYS A 93 15.89 15.63 11.01
N ALA A 94 15.68 14.72 10.07
CA ALA A 94 14.55 14.74 9.16
C ALA A 94 13.51 13.68 9.56
N SER A 95 12.23 13.98 9.32
CA SER A 95 11.17 12.97 9.27
C SER A 95 10.89 12.59 7.83
N VAL A 96 10.69 11.29 7.60
CA VAL A 96 10.23 10.73 6.34
C VAL A 96 8.88 10.09 6.58
N GLU A 97 7.87 10.56 5.88
CA GLU A 97 6.54 9.97 5.86
C GLU A 97 6.31 9.32 4.50
N VAL A 98 5.82 8.09 4.52
CA VAL A 98 5.37 7.38 3.32
C VAL A 98 3.87 7.14 3.48
N SER A 99 3.08 7.59 2.51
CA SER A 99 1.65 7.39 2.48
C SER A 99 1.15 6.95 1.11
N SER A 100 0.09 6.16 1.04
CA SER A 100 -0.55 5.85 -0.23
C SER A 100 -1.44 6.99 -0.69
N HIS A 101 -1.62 7.11 -2.01
CA HIS A 101 -2.69 7.95 -2.56
C HIS A 101 -4.07 7.41 -2.18
N LEU A 102 -5.10 8.23 -2.33
CA LEU A 102 -6.49 7.82 -2.16
C LEU A 102 -6.79 6.62 -3.06
N PRO A 103 -7.58 5.61 -2.60
CA PRO A 103 -7.92 4.44 -3.40
C PRO A 103 -8.47 4.78 -4.80
N GLN A 104 -9.26 5.84 -4.93
CA GLN A 104 -9.85 6.28 -6.20
C GLN A 104 -8.81 6.79 -7.22
N LEU A 105 -7.63 7.20 -6.75
CA LEU A 105 -6.51 7.65 -7.59
C LEU A 105 -5.58 6.51 -8.00
N GLN A 106 -5.71 5.33 -7.40
CA GLN A 106 -4.94 4.15 -7.78
C GLN A 106 -5.46 3.57 -9.10
N SER A 107 -4.70 2.68 -9.74
CA SER A 107 -5.16 1.96 -10.93
C SER A 107 -6.29 0.98 -10.61
N GLN A 108 -6.95 0.44 -11.63
CA GLN A 108 -8.00 -0.56 -11.44
C GLN A 108 -7.43 -1.85 -10.85
N GLU A 109 -6.23 -2.24 -11.26
CA GLU A 109 -5.51 -3.43 -10.80
C GLU A 109 -5.19 -3.32 -9.31
N VAL A 110 -4.68 -2.17 -8.86
CA VAL A 110 -4.42 -1.91 -7.44
C VAL A 110 -5.72 -1.94 -6.64
N ARG A 111 -6.78 -1.25 -7.12
CA ARG A 111 -8.10 -1.24 -6.47
C ARG A 111 -8.74 -2.62 -6.38
N ALA A 112 -8.46 -3.53 -7.33
CA ALA A 112 -8.96 -4.90 -7.27
C ALA A 112 -8.39 -5.66 -6.06
N VAL A 113 -7.20 -5.29 -5.57
CA VAL A 113 -6.59 -5.88 -4.39
C VAL A 113 -6.95 -5.11 -3.12
N ILE A 114 -6.77 -3.78 -3.10
CA ILE A 114 -6.98 -2.98 -1.88
C ILE A 114 -8.46 -2.67 -1.59
N GLY A 115 -9.35 -2.89 -2.56
CA GLY A 115 -10.75 -2.50 -2.49
C GLY A 115 -11.00 -1.09 -3.08
N GLN A 116 -12.25 -0.81 -3.48
CA GLN A 116 -12.59 0.45 -4.17
C GLN A 116 -12.39 1.69 -3.29
N ARG A 117 -12.46 1.49 -1.98
CA ARG A 117 -12.26 2.49 -0.93
C ARG A 117 -11.15 2.06 0.04
N GLY A 118 -10.29 1.11 -0.35
CA GLY A 118 -9.25 0.60 0.55
C GLY A 118 -9.79 -0.35 1.63
N GLU A 119 -11.03 -0.84 1.51
CA GLU A 119 -11.72 -1.65 2.52
C GLU A 119 -10.96 -2.93 2.89
N ASN A 120 -10.14 -3.47 1.98
CA ASN A 120 -9.33 -4.66 2.23
C ASN A 120 -8.02 -4.36 2.96
N LEU A 121 -7.65 -3.09 3.16
CA LEU A 121 -6.45 -2.72 3.92
C LEU A 121 -6.71 -2.90 5.42
N GLU A 122 -5.82 -3.56 6.15
CA GLU A 122 -5.91 -3.73 7.60
C GLU A 122 -4.58 -3.49 8.31
N GLY A 123 -4.60 -3.43 9.64
CA GLY A 123 -3.41 -3.30 10.47
C GLY A 123 -3.01 -1.86 10.81
N PRO A 124 -1.87 -1.70 11.50
CA PRO A 124 -1.55 -0.47 12.23
C PRO A 124 -1.14 0.70 11.35
N LEU A 125 -0.75 0.46 10.10
CA LEU A 125 -0.40 1.52 9.15
C LEU A 125 -1.64 2.14 8.49
N VAL A 126 -2.81 1.52 8.66
CA VAL A 126 -4.03 1.97 7.99
C VAL A 126 -4.64 3.16 8.72
N TYR A 127 -4.98 4.20 7.95
CA TYR A 127 -5.66 5.38 8.45
C TYR A 127 -6.76 5.82 7.49
N SER A 128 -7.63 6.72 7.95
CA SER A 128 -8.68 7.34 7.15
C SER A 128 -8.73 8.83 7.47
N LEU A 129 -8.96 9.64 6.45
CA LEU A 129 -9.16 11.08 6.63
C LEU A 129 -10.66 11.38 6.80
N PRO A 130 -11.06 12.04 7.92
CA PRO A 130 -12.44 12.48 8.10
C PRO A 130 -12.92 13.32 6.91
N GLY A 131 -14.13 13.05 6.42
CA GLY A 131 -14.76 13.82 5.34
C GLY A 131 -14.29 13.50 3.91
N ILE A 132 -13.12 12.88 3.73
CA ILE A 132 -12.61 12.48 2.40
C ILE A 132 -13.00 11.03 2.08
N GLY A 133 -13.06 10.19 3.12
CA GLY A 133 -13.40 8.78 3.00
C GLY A 133 -12.30 7.94 2.34
N GLY A 134 -12.41 6.63 2.49
CA GLY A 134 -11.41 5.67 2.02
C GLY A 134 -10.28 5.43 3.04
N ARG A 135 -9.72 4.23 2.97
CA ARG A 135 -8.61 3.77 3.80
C ARG A 135 -7.32 3.87 3.00
N MET A 136 -6.27 4.34 3.66
CA MET A 136 -4.93 4.53 3.10
C MET A 136 -3.91 4.01 4.08
N ILE A 137 -2.65 3.92 3.65
CA ILE A 137 -1.54 3.55 4.54
C ILE A 137 -0.66 4.76 4.82
N LYS A 138 -0.12 4.84 6.03
CA LYS A 138 0.86 5.84 6.42
C LYS A 138 1.84 5.25 7.42
N THR A 139 3.12 5.56 7.22
CA THR A 139 4.17 5.29 8.21
C THR A 139 5.16 6.44 8.23
N THR A 140 5.87 6.59 9.35
CA THR A 140 6.88 7.62 9.54
C THR A 140 8.16 7.01 10.06
N SER A 141 9.29 7.46 9.54
CA SER A 141 10.63 7.15 10.02
C SER A 141 11.43 8.44 10.22
N THR A 142 12.57 8.34 10.90
CA THR A 142 13.50 9.47 11.08
C THR A 142 14.85 9.13 10.48
N LEU A 143 15.49 10.11 9.85
CA LEU A 143 16.87 10.00 9.36
C LEU A 143 17.68 11.22 9.78
N GLN A 144 18.99 11.05 9.84
CA GLN A 144 19.92 12.16 10.04
C GLN A 144 20.52 12.53 8.68
N VAL A 145 20.30 13.77 8.24
CA VAL A 145 21.04 14.36 7.12
C VAL A 145 22.37 14.87 7.68
N PRO A 146 23.52 14.45 7.11
CA PRO A 146 24.85 14.86 7.58
C PRO A 146 25.11 16.35 7.39
#